data_AF-E8RPM7-F1
#
_entry.id   AF-E8RPM7-F1
#
_cell.length_a   1.000
_cell.length_b   1.000
_cell.length_c   1.000
_cell.angle_alpha   90.00
_cell.angle_beta   90.00
_cell.angle_gamma   90.00
#
_symmetry.space_group_name_H-M   'P 1'
#
loop_
_entity.id
_entity.type
_entity.pdbx_description
1 polymer ?
#
loop_
_entity_poly.entity_id
_entity_poly.type
_entity_poly.pdbx_seq_one_letter_code
_entity_poly.pdbx_strand_id
1 'polypeptide(L)'
;MEIKRIQGANRFHGAPTNWSEAEHGHCGTLPTADFVIDKVPFMVSAWEPLPDELERLKSGANVFLGVSALKHPVVFLSVGEAASTTAATAAQHMNAVLAWLEARDLKVFDLSSPEAIPEALSAIFDEVMADCLRYRWLRSRDLDAIDRGGVFAGRTPENVVLNLEDLDRAIDAEMNASNGGAL
;
A
#
# COMPACT_ATOMS: atom_id res chain seq x y z
N MET A 1 16.36 13.80 8.96
CA MET A 1 15.45 13.49 10.07
C MET A 1 15.81 12.11 10.58
N GLU A 2 15.80 11.88 11.89
CA GLU A 2 16.01 10.57 12.49
C GLU A 2 14.68 9.99 12.98
N ILE A 3 14.45 8.70 12.73
CA ILE A 3 13.27 8.00 13.24
C ILE A 3 13.44 7.82 14.75
N LYS A 4 12.45 8.26 15.53
CA LYS A 4 12.41 8.03 16.98
C LYS A 4 11.25 7.11 17.35
N ARG A 5 11.45 6.34 18.41
CA ARG A 5 10.39 5.55 19.00
C ARG A 5 9.41 6.47 19.73
N ILE A 6 8.17 6.52 19.25
CA ILE A 6 7.07 7.20 19.94
C ILE A 6 6.60 6.38 21.15
N GLN A 7 6.20 7.08 22.22
CA GLN A 7 5.57 6.44 23.38
C GLN A 7 4.26 5.77 22.95
N GLY A 8 4.04 4.51 23.35
CA GLY A 8 2.86 3.75 22.95
C GLY A 8 2.95 3.10 21.57
N ALA A 9 4.12 3.09 20.92
CA ALA A 9 4.33 2.39 19.66
C ALA A 9 3.89 0.92 19.75
N ASN A 10 2.96 0.53 18.87
CA ASN A 10 2.31 -0.78 18.85
C ASN A 10 2.47 -1.49 17.49
N ARG A 11 3.02 -0.82 16.46
CA ARG A 11 3.37 -1.42 15.16
C ARG A 11 4.79 -1.01 14.75
N PHE A 12 5.41 -1.86 13.94
CA PHE A 12 6.78 -1.67 13.45
C PHE A 12 6.83 -2.01 11.96
N HIS A 13 6.93 -0.98 11.13
CA HIS A 13 6.96 -1.14 9.68
C HIS A 13 8.40 -1.20 9.22
N GLY A 14 8.86 -2.40 8.85
CA GLY A 14 10.16 -2.60 8.24
C GLY A 14 10.11 -2.54 6.72
N ALA A 15 11.24 -2.89 6.12
CA ALA A 15 11.36 -3.06 4.69
C ALA A 15 10.33 -4.10 4.16
N PRO A 16 9.67 -3.85 3.02
CA PRO A 16 8.83 -4.84 2.35
C PRO A 16 9.60 -6.14 2.02
N THR A 17 8.89 -7.26 1.86
CA THR A 17 9.49 -8.57 1.59
C THR A 17 10.39 -8.60 0.34
N ASN A 18 10.12 -7.75 -0.65
CA ASN A 18 10.88 -7.62 -1.89
C ASN A 18 11.90 -6.46 -1.88
N TRP A 19 12.21 -5.89 -0.71
CA TRP A 19 13.15 -4.78 -0.59
C TRP A 19 14.60 -5.26 -0.62
N SER A 20 15.35 -4.85 -1.64
CA SER A 20 16.81 -5.02 -1.71
C SER A 20 17.50 -3.73 -1.23
N GLU A 21 18.27 -3.80 -0.15
CA GLU A 21 19.03 -2.65 0.37
C GLU A 21 20.10 -2.15 -0.62
N ALA A 22 20.68 -3.06 -1.41
CA ALA A 22 21.65 -2.71 -2.44
C ALA A 22 21.04 -1.89 -3.59
N GLU A 23 19.77 -2.12 -3.91
CA GLU A 23 19.08 -1.49 -5.05
C GLU A 23 18.22 -0.29 -4.63
N HIS A 24 17.63 -0.34 -3.44
CA HIS A 24 16.63 0.62 -2.96
C HIS A 24 17.15 1.50 -1.81
N GLY A 25 18.37 1.23 -1.34
CA GLY A 25 18.96 1.88 -0.20
C GLY A 25 18.44 1.35 1.14
N HIS A 26 18.98 1.93 2.21
CA HIS A 26 18.66 1.53 3.57
C HIS A 26 17.20 1.84 3.90
N CYS A 27 16.45 0.82 4.34
CA CYS A 27 15.10 0.97 4.86
C CYS A 27 15.09 0.65 6.35
N GLY A 28 15.00 1.70 7.16
CA GLY A 28 14.88 1.56 8.62
C GLY A 28 13.51 1.03 9.04
N THR A 29 13.39 0.63 10.30
CA THR A 29 12.10 0.29 10.90
C THR A 29 11.40 1.54 11.40
N LEU A 30 10.15 1.76 10.99
CA LEU A 30 9.31 2.85 11.46
C LEU A 30 8.38 2.37 12.59
N PRO A 31 8.63 2.73 13.85
CA PRO A 31 7.69 2.50 14.94
C PRO A 31 6.51 3.47 14.83
N THR A 32 5.30 2.93 14.89
CA THR A 32 4.05 3.71 14.87
C THR A 32 3.17 3.35 16.05
N ALA A 33 2.37 4.32 16.48
CA ALA A 33 1.32 4.16 17.47
C ALA A 33 -0.02 4.53 16.85
N ASP A 34 -1.05 3.73 17.14
CA ASP A 34 -2.42 4.05 16.75
C ASP A 34 -3.07 4.97 17.80
N PHE A 35 -3.70 6.03 17.32
CA PHE A 35 -4.50 6.93 18.13
C PHE A 35 -5.87 7.11 17.50
N VAL A 36 -6.89 7.29 18.33
CA VAL A 36 -8.19 7.77 17.88
C VAL A 36 -8.33 9.21 18.36
N ILE A 37 -8.36 10.15 17.42
CA ILE A 37 -8.54 11.58 17.70
C ILE A 37 -9.86 11.98 17.05
N ASP A 38 -10.82 12.48 17.85
CA ASP A 38 -12.16 12.84 17.39
C ASP A 38 -12.87 11.74 16.57
N LYS A 39 -12.74 10.48 17.03
CA LYS A 39 -13.29 9.27 16.40
C LYS A 39 -12.66 8.88 15.05
N VAL A 40 -11.59 9.56 14.63
CA VAL A 40 -10.83 9.22 13.44
C VAL A 40 -9.56 8.46 13.85
N PRO A 41 -9.29 7.27 13.27
CA PRO A 41 -8.06 6.54 13.55
C PRO A 41 -6.87 7.18 12.82
N PHE A 42 -5.78 7.37 13.55
CA PHE A 42 -4.50 7.88 13.07
C PHE A 42 -3.38 6.90 13.40
N MET A 43 -2.43 6.80 12.48
CA MET A 43 -1.15 6.12 12.71
C MET A 43 -0.07 7.19 12.83
N VAL A 44 0.59 7.27 13.97
CA VAL A 44 1.52 8.36 14.31
C VAL A 44 2.93 7.82 14.49
N SER A 45 3.93 8.48 13.88
CA SER A 45 5.35 8.22 14.07
C SER A 45 6.06 9.48 14.58
N ALA A 46 7.19 9.30 15.26
CA ALA A 46 8.01 10.39 15.77
C ALA A 46 9.29 10.53 14.96
N TRP A 47 9.65 11.78 14.65
CA TRP A 47 10.83 12.14 13.88
C TRP A 47 11.54 13.28 14.59
N GLU A 48 12.85 13.14 14.76
CA GLU A 48 13.68 14.18 15.32
C GLU A 48 14.53 14.82 14.20
N PRO A 49 14.43 16.14 13.98
CA PRO A 49 15.35 16.84 13.10
C PRO A 49 16.77 16.74 13.64
N LEU A 50 17.73 16.52 12.74
CA LEU A 50 19.15 16.68 13.09
C LEU A 50 19.45 18.15 13.39
N PRO A 51 20.53 18.47 14.14
CA PRO A 51 20.84 19.85 14.51
C PRO A 51 20.91 20.84 13.34
N ASP A 52 21.50 20.44 12.23
CA ASP A 52 21.58 21.25 11.00
C ASP A 52 20.22 21.40 10.31
N GLU A 53 19.39 20.35 10.29
CA GLU A 53 18.02 20.41 9.80
C GLU A 53 17.16 21.33 10.66
N LEU A 54 17.36 21.34 11.98
CA LEU A 54 16.67 22.23 12.90
C LEU A 54 17.02 23.70 12.63
N GLU A 55 18.29 24.02 12.37
CA GLU A 55 18.70 25.38 11.98
C GLU A 55 18.09 25.80 10.64
N ARG A 56 17.98 24.87 9.69
CA ARG A 56 17.30 25.10 8.41
C ARG A 56 15.80 25.35 8.61
N LEU A 57 15.14 24.58 9.47
CA LEU A 57 13.73 24.80 9.83
C LEU A 57 13.53 26.17 10.50
N LYS A 58 14.40 26.58 11.42
CA LYS A 58 14.37 27.93 12.02
C LYS A 58 14.53 29.05 10.99
N SER A 59 15.22 28.75 9.89
CA SER A 59 15.45 29.67 8.77
C SER A 59 14.33 29.59 7.71
N GLY A 60 13.23 28.86 7.97
CA GLY A 60 12.07 28.77 7.09
C GLY A 60 12.13 27.64 6.04
N ALA A 61 13.02 26.66 6.20
CA ALA A 61 13.01 25.45 5.37
C ALA A 61 11.73 24.64 5.58
N ASN A 62 11.32 23.90 4.56
CA ASN A 62 10.14 23.04 4.59
C ASN A 62 10.49 21.63 5.04
N VAL A 63 9.50 20.95 5.63
CA VAL A 63 9.51 19.49 5.81
C VAL A 63 8.84 18.85 4.59
N PHE A 64 9.54 17.93 3.95
CA PHE A 64 9.03 17.12 2.86
C PHE A 64 8.67 15.73 3.39
N LEU A 65 7.45 15.26 3.10
CA LEU A 65 6.98 13.90 3.34
C LEU A 65 6.80 13.21 1.99
N GLY A 66 7.56 12.14 1.74
CA GLY A 66 7.36 11.27 0.61
C GLY A 66 6.70 9.97 1.03
N VAL A 67 5.76 9.49 0.22
CA VAL A 67 4.97 8.29 0.46
C VAL A 67 5.06 7.43 -0.80
N SER A 68 5.62 6.23 -0.68
CA SER A 68 5.75 5.28 -1.78
C SER A 68 4.85 4.08 -1.51
N ALA A 69 3.62 4.08 -2.06
CA ALA A 69 2.81 2.87 -2.28
C ALA A 69 1.43 3.12 -2.97
N LEU A 70 0.83 2.02 -3.45
CA LEU A 70 -0.60 1.87 -3.73
C LEU A 70 -1.39 1.15 -2.59
N LYS A 71 -0.71 0.54 -1.60
CA LYS A 71 -1.27 0.00 -0.33
C LYS A 71 -0.22 0.09 0.79
N HIS A 72 -0.66 0.45 2.00
CA HIS A 72 0.08 0.95 3.19
C HIS A 72 1.61 1.20 3.05
N PRO A 73 2.11 2.45 3.13
CA PRO A 73 3.29 2.84 2.37
C PRO A 73 4.61 2.87 3.15
N VAL A 74 5.70 2.72 2.39
CA VAL A 74 7.02 3.18 2.79
C VAL A 74 7.00 4.71 2.79
N VAL A 75 7.50 5.34 3.85
CA VAL A 75 7.51 6.81 3.99
C VAL A 75 8.92 7.32 4.27
N PHE A 76 9.23 8.52 3.77
CA PHE A 76 10.45 9.24 4.13
C PHE A 76 10.15 10.70 4.48
N LEU A 77 10.88 11.26 5.45
CA LEU A 77 10.84 12.69 5.75
C LEU A 77 12.22 13.33 5.58
N SER A 78 12.25 14.55 5.06
CA SER A 78 13.48 15.35 4.95
C SER A 78 13.21 16.84 5.14
N VAL A 79 14.25 17.61 5.49
CA VAL A 79 14.21 19.09 5.52
C VAL A 79 14.91 19.64 4.28
N GLY A 80 14.27 20.58 3.58
CA GLY A 80 14.71 21.12 2.29
C GLY A 80 14.36 22.60 2.11
N GLU A 81 15.10 23.34 1.27
CA GLU A 81 14.61 24.65 0.83
C GLU A 81 13.39 24.47 -0.06
N ALA A 82 12.34 25.26 0.19
CA ALA A 82 11.13 25.28 -0.64
C ALA A 82 11.46 25.48 -2.13
N ALA A 83 12.51 26.27 -2.41
CA ALA A 83 12.94 26.66 -3.74
C ALA A 83 13.91 25.67 -4.43
N SER A 84 14.44 24.66 -3.72
CA SER A 84 15.35 23.67 -4.33
C SER A 84 14.63 22.46 -4.91
N THR A 85 13.32 22.35 -4.72
CA THR A 85 12.48 21.55 -5.63
C THR A 85 12.11 22.45 -6.80
N THR A 86 13.03 22.59 -7.74
CA THR A 86 12.63 23.05 -9.07
C THR A 86 11.75 21.98 -9.70
N ALA A 87 10.92 22.34 -10.69
CA ALA A 87 10.25 21.36 -11.53
C ALA A 87 11.24 20.31 -12.06
N ALA A 88 12.52 20.67 -12.25
CA ALA A 88 13.58 19.76 -12.68
C ALA A 88 14.02 18.75 -11.61
N THR A 89 14.10 19.12 -10.31
CA THR A 89 14.47 18.16 -9.24
C THR A 89 13.29 17.26 -8.86
N ALA A 90 12.06 17.77 -8.88
CA ALA A 90 10.86 16.93 -8.81
C ALA A 90 10.75 16.00 -10.03
N ALA A 91 11.04 16.50 -11.24
CA ALA A 91 11.06 15.70 -12.44
C ALA A 91 12.19 14.67 -12.44
N GLN A 92 13.35 14.93 -11.85
CA GLN A 92 14.43 13.93 -11.73
C GLN A 92 14.03 12.78 -10.80
N HIS A 93 13.42 13.08 -9.64
CA HIS A 93 12.88 12.03 -8.78
C HIS A 93 11.69 11.31 -9.42
N MET A 94 10.80 12.03 -10.10
CA MET A 94 9.70 11.44 -10.85
C MET A 94 10.22 10.55 -11.98
N ASN A 95 11.23 10.98 -12.76
CA ASN A 95 11.84 10.19 -13.83
C ASN A 95 12.53 8.94 -13.28
N ALA A 96 13.16 9.00 -12.10
CA ALA A 96 13.71 7.82 -11.44
C ALA A 96 12.61 6.85 -10.98
N VAL A 97 11.48 7.37 -10.48
CA VAL A 97 10.30 6.57 -10.12
C VAL A 97 9.63 5.98 -11.36
N LEU A 98 9.48 6.74 -12.44
CA LEU A 98 8.92 6.28 -13.71
C LEU A 98 9.80 5.20 -14.35
N ALA A 99 11.13 5.39 -14.39
CA ALA A 99 12.07 4.37 -14.85
C ALA A 99 12.01 3.08 -13.99
N TRP A 100 11.82 3.23 -12.67
CA TRP A 100 11.63 2.10 -11.75
C TRP A 100 10.31 1.35 -12.00
N LEU A 101 9.25 2.06 -12.38
CA LEU A 101 7.94 1.49 -12.73
C LEU A 101 7.99 0.79 -14.10
N GLU A 102 8.60 1.42 -15.11
CA GLU A 102 8.78 0.85 -16.46
C GLU A 102 9.61 -0.43 -16.44
N ALA A 103 10.68 -0.48 -15.65
CA ALA A 103 11.52 -1.68 -15.51
C ALA A 103 10.78 -2.88 -14.88
N ARG A 104 9.61 -2.66 -14.30
CA ARG A 104 8.78 -3.69 -13.63
C ARG A 104 7.50 -4.02 -14.39
N ASP A 105 7.35 -3.50 -15.60
CA ASP A 105 6.13 -3.63 -16.42
C ASP A 105 4.87 -3.17 -15.65
N LEU A 106 5.04 -2.22 -14.73
CA LEU A 106 3.94 -1.63 -13.96
C LEU A 106 3.36 -0.47 -14.76
N LYS A 107 2.06 -0.55 -15.05
CA LYS A 107 1.36 0.55 -15.73
C LYS A 107 1.33 1.79 -14.84
N VAL A 108 1.94 2.86 -15.33
CA VAL A 108 1.85 4.19 -14.72
C VAL A 108 0.87 5.01 -15.52
N PHE A 109 -0.08 5.62 -14.82
CA PHE A 109 -1.00 6.56 -15.43
C PHE A 109 -0.71 7.95 -14.91
N ASP A 110 -0.48 8.89 -15.82
CA ASP A 110 -0.39 10.30 -15.47
C ASP A 110 -1.79 10.87 -15.22
N LEU A 111 -2.23 10.85 -13.97
CA LEU A 111 -3.55 11.37 -13.58
C LEU A 111 -3.63 12.90 -13.56
N SER A 112 -2.55 13.62 -13.91
CA SER A 112 -2.56 15.08 -14.05
C SER A 112 -3.08 15.53 -15.42
N SER A 113 -3.10 14.64 -16.41
CA SER A 113 -3.71 14.84 -17.72
C SER A 113 -5.13 14.24 -17.75
N PRO A 114 -6.18 15.05 -17.96
CA PRO A 114 -7.55 14.57 -18.10
C PRO A 114 -7.74 13.53 -19.21
N GLU A 115 -6.88 13.55 -20.23
CA GLU A 115 -6.91 12.65 -21.37
C GLU A 115 -6.39 11.23 -21.04
N ALA A 116 -5.55 11.10 -20.01
CA ALA A 116 -5.01 9.82 -19.54
C ALA A 116 -5.91 9.12 -18.50
N ILE A 117 -6.83 9.86 -17.87
CA ILE A 117 -7.78 9.33 -16.88
C ILE A 117 -8.64 8.18 -17.44
N PRO A 118 -9.21 8.27 -18.66
CA PRO A 118 -10.00 7.18 -19.23
C PRO A 118 -9.22 5.88 -19.41
N GLU A 119 -7.95 5.95 -19.82
CA GLU A 119 -7.09 4.77 -20.00
C GLU A 119 -6.74 4.13 -18.64
N ALA A 120 -6.41 4.97 -17.65
CA ALA A 120 -6.14 4.54 -16.28
C ALA A 120 -7.33 3.82 -15.65
N LEU A 121 -8.51 4.44 -15.75
CA LEU A 121 -9.74 3.86 -15.26
C LEU A 121 -10.06 2.57 -16.00
N SER A 122 -9.92 2.52 -17.34
CA SER A 122 -10.16 1.31 -18.11
C SER A 122 -9.29 0.16 -17.64
N ALA A 123 -7.98 0.37 -17.44
CA ALA A 123 -7.08 -0.69 -16.99
C ALA A 123 -7.43 -1.20 -15.58
N ILE A 124 -7.75 -0.30 -14.65
CA ILE A 124 -8.22 -0.68 -13.30
C ILE A 124 -9.54 -1.44 -13.39
N PHE A 125 -10.48 -0.97 -14.22
CA PHE A 125 -11.75 -1.64 -14.43
C PHE A 125 -11.57 -3.04 -15.05
N ASP A 126 -10.65 -3.21 -16.00
CA ASP A 126 -10.37 -4.50 -16.62
C ASP A 126 -9.84 -5.51 -15.61
N GLU A 127 -8.94 -5.09 -14.71
CA GLU A 127 -8.40 -5.95 -13.65
C GLU A 127 -9.48 -6.32 -12.62
N VAL A 128 -10.21 -5.32 -12.11
CA VAL A 128 -11.32 -5.54 -11.18
C VAL A 128 -12.40 -6.42 -11.81
N MET A 129 -12.71 -6.20 -13.09
CA MET A 129 -13.68 -7.01 -13.83
C MET A 129 -13.18 -8.44 -14.01
N ALA A 130 -11.90 -8.65 -14.32
CA ALA A 130 -11.31 -9.98 -14.43
C ALA A 130 -11.42 -10.74 -13.10
N ASP A 131 -11.15 -10.08 -11.98
CA ASP A 131 -11.31 -10.67 -10.65
C ASP A 131 -12.78 -10.97 -10.33
N CYS A 132 -13.69 -10.06 -10.65
CA CYS A 132 -15.13 -10.28 -10.53
C CYS A 132 -15.57 -11.49 -11.35
N LEU A 133 -15.08 -11.64 -12.58
CA LEU A 133 -15.43 -12.75 -13.46
C LEU A 133 -14.88 -14.08 -12.94
N ARG A 134 -13.63 -14.12 -12.49
CA ARG A 134 -13.03 -15.30 -11.84
C ARG A 134 -13.82 -15.71 -10.61
N TYR A 135 -14.19 -14.73 -9.79
CA TYR A 135 -15.03 -14.95 -8.62
C TYR A 135 -16.38 -15.55 -8.98
N ARG A 136 -17.11 -14.95 -9.93
CA ARG A 136 -18.41 -15.46 -10.37
C ARG A 136 -18.32 -16.86 -10.99
N TRP A 137 -17.23 -17.17 -11.69
CA TRP A 137 -16.99 -18.50 -12.23
C TRP A 137 -16.78 -19.54 -11.13
N LEU A 138 -15.95 -19.23 -10.12
CA LEU A 138 -15.70 -20.11 -8.97
C LEU A 138 -16.97 -20.33 -8.15
N ARG A 139 -17.72 -19.25 -7.91
CA ARG A 139 -19.01 -19.24 -7.22
C ARG A 139 -20.07 -20.12 -7.90
N SER A 140 -19.99 -20.31 -9.22
CA SER A 140 -20.97 -21.07 -10.02
C SER A 140 -20.48 -22.48 -10.40
N ARG A 141 -19.49 -23.03 -9.69
CA ARG A 141 -19.03 -24.41 -9.96
C ARG A 141 -20.07 -25.44 -9.55
N ASP A 142 -20.20 -26.41 -10.44
CA ASP A 142 -20.91 -27.66 -10.19
C ASP A 142 -20.05 -28.51 -9.24
N LEU A 143 -20.55 -28.73 -8.03
CA LEU A 143 -19.83 -29.46 -7.00
C LEU A 143 -19.71 -30.95 -7.33
N ASP A 144 -20.65 -31.49 -8.12
CA ASP A 144 -20.67 -32.90 -8.52
C ASP A 144 -19.58 -33.23 -9.56
N ALA A 145 -18.88 -32.21 -10.09
CA ALA A 145 -17.76 -32.38 -11.01
C ALA A 145 -16.42 -32.66 -10.31
N ILE A 146 -16.38 -32.72 -8.98
CA ILE A 146 -15.14 -32.87 -8.19
C ILE A 146 -14.35 -34.13 -8.57
N ASP A 147 -15.04 -35.22 -8.92
CA ASP A 147 -14.43 -36.51 -9.30
C ASP A 147 -13.68 -36.47 -10.64
N ARG A 148 -13.94 -35.45 -11.46
CA ARG A 148 -13.35 -35.29 -12.80
C ARG A 148 -12.18 -34.29 -12.81
N GLY A 149 -11.87 -33.70 -11.65
CA GLY A 149 -10.83 -32.68 -11.50
C GLY A 149 -11.30 -31.28 -11.91
N GLY A 150 -10.79 -30.25 -11.22
CA GLY A 150 -11.16 -28.86 -11.45
C GLY A 150 -10.61 -27.90 -10.39
N VAL A 151 -10.92 -26.61 -10.52
CA VAL A 151 -10.58 -25.57 -9.55
C VAL A 151 -11.82 -25.25 -8.71
N PHE A 152 -11.67 -25.32 -7.39
CA PHE A 152 -12.76 -25.17 -6.42
C PHE A 152 -12.32 -24.32 -5.23
N ALA A 153 -13.29 -23.73 -4.53
CA ALA A 153 -13.06 -23.07 -3.25
C ALA A 153 -13.31 -24.07 -2.13
N GLY A 154 -12.28 -24.37 -1.33
CA GLY A 154 -12.38 -25.27 -0.18
C GLY A 154 -12.22 -24.52 1.13
N ARG A 155 -12.93 -24.97 2.16
CA ARG A 155 -12.74 -24.56 3.54
C ARG A 155 -11.96 -25.65 4.28
N THR A 156 -10.93 -25.22 5.01
CA THR A 156 -10.17 -26.08 5.93
C THR A 156 -10.29 -25.54 7.36
N PRO A 157 -10.19 -26.39 8.39
CA PRO A 157 -9.87 -27.82 8.38
C PRO A 157 -11.03 -28.75 8.01
N GLU A 158 -12.24 -28.22 7.81
CA GLU A 158 -13.44 -29.04 7.60
C GLU A 158 -13.45 -29.80 6.26
N ASN A 159 -12.54 -29.47 5.33
CA ASN A 159 -12.40 -30.07 4.01
C ASN A 159 -13.70 -30.06 3.20
N VAL A 160 -14.46 -28.95 3.28
CA VAL A 160 -15.75 -28.77 2.59
C VAL A 160 -15.55 -27.86 1.38
N VAL A 161 -16.13 -28.23 0.24
CA VAL A 161 -16.16 -27.36 -0.95
C VAL A 161 -17.33 -26.40 -0.85
N LEU A 162 -17.08 -25.13 -1.16
CA LEU A 162 -18.06 -24.05 -1.09
C LEU A 162 -18.41 -23.53 -2.48
N ASN A 163 -19.67 -23.17 -2.69
CA ASN A 163 -20.14 -22.46 -3.87
C ASN A 163 -21.25 -21.46 -3.52
N LEU A 164 -21.70 -20.70 -4.51
CA LEU A 164 -22.85 -19.78 -4.41
C LEU A 164 -22.77 -18.91 -3.15
N GLU A 165 -23.88 -18.82 -2.42
CA GLU A 165 -24.00 -18.00 -1.22
C GLU A 165 -23.17 -18.54 -0.05
N ASP A 166 -22.88 -19.84 -0.03
CA ASP A 166 -22.07 -20.45 1.03
C ASP A 166 -20.60 -20.00 0.91
N LEU A 167 -20.12 -19.86 -0.32
CA LEU A 167 -18.81 -19.26 -0.60
C LEU A 167 -18.78 -17.78 -0.22
N ASP A 168 -19.80 -17.01 -0.61
CA ASP A 168 -19.91 -15.58 -0.26
C ASP A 168 -19.88 -15.40 1.27
N ARG A 169 -20.73 -16.14 2.00
CA ARG A 169 -20.83 -16.04 3.47
C ARG A 169 -19.55 -16.46 4.18
N ALA A 170 -18.85 -17.49 3.69
CA ALA A 170 -17.59 -17.91 4.27
C ALA A 170 -16.51 -16.83 4.10
N ILE A 171 -16.42 -16.21 2.92
CA ILE A 171 -15.48 -15.13 2.65
C ILE A 171 -15.81 -13.91 3.53
N ASP A 172 -17.08 -13.51 3.60
CA ASP A 172 -17.51 -12.39 4.45
C ASP A 172 -17.23 -12.64 5.93
N ALA A 173 -17.48 -13.87 6.42
CA ALA A 173 -17.19 -14.24 7.80
C ALA A 173 -15.70 -14.12 8.12
N GLU A 174 -14.82 -14.61 7.24
CA GLU A 174 -13.37 -14.51 7.41
C GLU A 174 -12.85 -13.07 7.29
N MET A 175 -13.39 -12.28 6.36
CA MET A 175 -13.06 -10.85 6.24
C MET A 175 -13.46 -10.09 7.50
N ASN A 176 -14.66 -10.35 8.03
CA ASN A 176 -15.15 -9.72 9.25
C ASN A 176 -14.37 -10.19 10.48
N ALA A 177 -14.04 -11.48 10.59
CA ALA A 177 -13.22 -12.02 11.67
C ALA A 177 -11.81 -11.44 11.67
N SER A 178 -11.20 -11.29 10.49
CA SER A 178 -9.87 -10.69 10.31
C SER A 178 -9.85 -9.19 10.66
N ASN A 179 -10.95 -8.48 10.38
CA ASN A 179 -11.08 -7.05 10.70
C ASN A 179 -11.57 -6.79 12.14
N GLY A 180 -12.20 -7.78 12.80
CA GLY A 180 -12.78 -7.68 14.14
C GLY A 180 -11.83 -8.01 15.29
N GLY A 181 -10.58 -8.42 15.02
CA GLY A 181 -9.55 -8.70 16.03
C GLY A 181 -8.82 -7.48 16.59
N ALA A 182 -9.27 -6.27 16.25
CA ALA A 182 -8.71 -5.01 16.74
C ALA A 182 -9.76 -4.16 17.46
N LEU A 183 -10.36 -4.70 18.53
CA LEU A 183 -11.00 -3.93 19.62
C LEU A 183 -10.81 -4.65 20.96
#